data_AF-A0A256I4M9-F1
#
_entry.id   AF-A0A256I4M9-F1
#
_cell.length_a   1.000
_cell.length_b   1.000
_cell.length_c   1.000
_cell.angle_alpha   90.00
_cell.angle_beta   90.00
_cell.angle_gamma   90.00
#
_symmetry.space_group_name_H-M   'P 1'
#
loop_
_entity.id
_entity.type
_entity.pdbx_description
1 polymer ?
#
loop_
_entity_poly.entity_id
_entity_poly.type
_entity_poly.pdbx_seq_one_letter_code
_entity_poly.pdbx_strand_id
1 'polypeptide(L)'
;MSEQGAIDADFDDAELPYEQRVADALEDVRTEPVPGSLAIDLVTRQLLFVRSKVTDTLGEYYEQEGFDLATYGPHPWLPVSVDDAAYECYYVNDLSLDSLDELGSKRSYDFPAGRLAVVGVEQAWTDGGVGDV
;
A
#
# COMPACT_ATOMS: atom_id res chain seq x y z
N MET A 1 34.56 -55.07 -19.52
CA MET A 1 34.11 -54.48 -18.25
C MET A 1 33.88 -53.00 -18.51
N SER A 2 32.69 -52.71 -19.02
CA SER A 2 32.18 -51.36 -19.23
C SER A 2 30.89 -51.31 -18.43
N GLU A 3 30.82 -50.36 -17.52
CA GLU A 3 29.66 -49.52 -17.26
C GLU A 3 30.14 -48.48 -16.28
N GLN A 4 30.45 -47.29 -16.81
CA GLN A 4 30.63 -46.10 -16.01
C GLN A 4 29.39 -45.99 -15.12
N GLY A 5 29.62 -45.99 -13.79
CA GLY A 5 28.57 -45.86 -12.81
C GLY A 5 27.69 -44.67 -13.15
N ALA A 6 26.38 -44.94 -13.19
CA ALA A 6 25.36 -43.91 -13.19
C ALA A 6 25.70 -42.94 -12.05
N ILE A 7 26.00 -41.70 -12.42
CA ILE A 7 25.95 -40.60 -11.48
C ILE A 7 24.46 -40.41 -11.27
N ASP A 8 23.92 -41.01 -10.21
CA ASP A 8 22.66 -40.59 -9.61
C ASP A 8 22.87 -39.16 -9.12
N ALA A 9 22.77 -38.22 -10.06
CA ALA A 9 22.42 -36.86 -9.72
C ALA A 9 20.94 -36.91 -9.38
N ASP A 10 20.65 -37.29 -8.13
CA ASP A 10 19.46 -36.79 -7.47
C ASP A 10 19.60 -35.27 -7.55
N PHE A 11 18.97 -34.69 -8.59
CA PHE A 11 18.74 -33.26 -8.67
C PHE A 11 17.90 -32.93 -7.44
N ASP A 12 18.59 -32.59 -6.37
CA ASP A 12 18.07 -31.80 -5.28
C ASP A 12 17.80 -30.42 -5.91
N ASP A 13 16.75 -30.36 -6.73
CA ASP A 13 15.99 -29.13 -6.97
C ASP A 13 15.45 -28.79 -5.59
N ALA A 14 16.30 -28.18 -4.77
CA ALA A 14 15.93 -27.62 -3.49
C ALA A 14 14.97 -26.48 -3.83
N GLU A 15 13.71 -26.85 -3.96
CA GLU A 15 12.59 -25.94 -4.15
C GLU A 15 12.75 -24.84 -3.10
N LEU A 16 12.75 -23.58 -3.55
CA LEU A 16 12.90 -22.44 -2.65
C LEU A 16 11.91 -22.60 -1.48
N PRO A 17 12.31 -22.30 -0.23
CA PRO A 17 11.39 -22.30 0.90
C PRO A 17 10.14 -21.49 0.55
N TYR A 18 8.98 -21.96 0.99
CA TYR A 18 7.69 -21.33 0.69
C TYR A 18 7.68 -19.83 1.07
N GLU A 19 8.25 -19.49 2.23
CA GLU A 19 8.37 -18.11 2.70
C GLU A 19 9.17 -17.23 1.73
N GLN A 20 10.19 -17.79 1.10
CA GLN A 20 11.01 -17.09 0.11
C GLN A 20 10.25 -16.90 -1.20
N ARG A 21 9.54 -17.92 -1.68
CA ARG A 21 8.67 -17.80 -2.87
C ARG A 21 7.60 -16.73 -2.70
N VAL A 22 6.99 -16.66 -1.52
CA VAL A 22 6.01 -15.62 -1.18
C VAL A 22 6.67 -14.24 -1.15
N ALA A 23 7.84 -14.10 -0.52
CA ALA A 23 8.54 -12.83 -0.47
C ALA A 23 8.92 -12.34 -1.88
N ASP A 24 9.47 -13.22 -2.72
CA ASP A 24 9.86 -12.92 -4.10
C ASP A 24 8.64 -12.51 -4.95
N ALA A 25 7.51 -13.21 -4.80
CA ALA A 25 6.29 -12.87 -5.53
C ALA A 25 5.64 -11.55 -5.08
N LEU A 26 5.91 -11.10 -3.86
CA LEU A 26 5.39 -9.86 -3.29
C LEU A 26 6.36 -8.67 -3.40
N GLU A 27 7.59 -8.88 -3.89
CA GLU A 27 8.65 -7.86 -3.91
C GLU A 27 8.21 -6.56 -4.60
N ASP A 28 7.51 -6.68 -5.73
CA ASP A 28 7.03 -5.54 -6.54
C ASP A 28 5.61 -5.07 -6.18
N VAL A 29 4.98 -5.68 -5.17
CA VAL A 29 3.64 -5.31 -4.72
C VAL A 29 3.74 -4.06 -3.84
N ARG A 30 3.21 -2.94 -4.36
CA ARG A 30 3.13 -1.71 -3.60
C ARG A 30 2.06 -1.80 -2.51
N THR A 31 2.49 -1.79 -1.25
CA THR A 31 1.60 -1.81 -0.08
C THR A 31 1.47 -0.46 0.62
N GLU A 32 2.31 0.51 0.29
CA GLU A 32 2.28 1.86 0.86
C GLU A 32 1.70 2.91 -0.11
N PRO A 33 0.90 3.88 0.38
CA PRO A 33 0.43 4.99 -0.44
C PRO A 33 1.59 5.85 -0.95
N VAL A 34 1.49 6.34 -2.19
CA VAL A 34 2.51 7.20 -2.80
C VAL A 34 1.86 8.49 -3.29
N PRO A 35 2.49 9.67 -3.10
CA PRO A 35 2.01 10.91 -3.69
C PRO A 35 1.73 10.78 -5.20
N GLY A 36 0.55 11.23 -5.63
CA GLY A 36 0.06 11.10 -7.01
C GLY A 36 -0.70 9.79 -7.29
N SER A 37 -0.73 8.83 -6.36
CA SER A 37 -1.46 7.58 -6.51
C SER A 37 -2.91 7.68 -6.01
N LEU A 38 -3.64 6.58 -6.20
CA LEU A 38 -4.95 6.38 -5.60
C LEU A 38 -4.86 5.48 -4.36
N ALA A 39 -5.76 5.71 -3.42
CA ALA A 39 -6.00 4.84 -2.28
C ALA A 39 -7.51 4.71 -2.04
N ILE A 40 -7.93 3.69 -1.30
CA ILE A 40 -9.31 3.53 -0.83
C ILE A 40 -9.33 3.80 0.66
N ASP A 41 -10.16 4.73 1.11
CA ASP A 41 -10.50 4.84 2.52
C ASP A 41 -11.32 3.61 2.92
N LEU A 42 -10.75 2.73 3.75
CA LEU A 42 -11.42 1.49 4.17
C LEU A 42 -12.68 1.72 5.02
N VAL A 43 -12.81 2.89 5.65
CA VAL A 43 -13.98 3.24 6.48
C VAL A 43 -15.16 3.64 5.60
N THR A 44 -14.96 4.61 4.71
CA THR A 44 -16.03 5.14 3.86
C THR A 44 -16.18 4.37 2.54
N ARG A 45 -15.19 3.56 2.16
CA ARG A 45 -15.07 2.84 0.89
C ARG A 45 -15.00 3.78 -0.33
N GLN A 46 -14.55 5.00 -0.13
CA GLN A 46 -14.41 5.99 -1.18
C GLN A 46 -12.97 6.04 -1.70
N LEU A 47 -12.85 6.40 -2.98
CA LEU A 47 -11.57 6.56 -3.65
C LEU A 47 -10.95 7.92 -3.28
N LEU A 48 -9.67 7.89 -2.94
CA LEU A 48 -8.85 9.02 -2.56
C LEU A 48 -7.73 9.22 -3.58
N PHE A 49 -7.42 10.48 -3.88
CA PHE A 49 -6.18 10.89 -4.54
C PHE A 49 -5.17 11.30 -3.46
N VAL A 50 -4.02 10.64 -3.42
CA VAL A 50 -2.96 10.90 -2.43
C VAL A 50 -2.15 12.11 -2.89
N ARG A 51 -2.18 13.21 -2.14
CA ARG A 51 -1.42 14.42 -2.46
C ARG A 51 0.01 14.34 -1.96
N SER A 52 0.19 14.00 -0.68
CA SER A 52 1.50 14.00 -0.04
C SER A 52 1.54 13.07 1.16
N LYS A 53 2.75 12.64 1.54
CA LYS A 53 3.02 12.06 2.86
C LYS A 53 3.34 13.23 3.80
N VAL A 54 2.59 13.37 4.89
CA VAL A 54 2.68 14.50 5.82
C VAL A 54 3.73 14.23 6.89
N THR A 55 3.67 13.05 7.51
CA THR A 55 4.61 12.58 8.53
C THR A 55 4.90 11.09 8.37
N ASP A 56 6.00 10.64 8.97
CA ASP A 56 6.39 9.23 8.94
C ASP A 56 5.68 8.42 10.03
N THR A 57 5.24 9.07 11.11
CA THR A 57 4.46 8.45 12.19
C THR A 57 3.27 9.32 12.63
N LEU A 58 2.28 8.72 13.29
CA LEU A 58 1.16 9.46 13.89
C LEU A 58 1.59 10.22 15.16
N GLY A 59 2.67 9.78 15.81
CA GLY A 59 3.30 10.53 16.90
C GLY A 59 3.80 11.90 16.45
N GLU A 60 4.55 11.94 15.34
CA GLU A 60 4.98 13.20 14.73
C GLU A 60 3.80 14.06 14.28
N TYR A 61 2.77 13.42 13.71
CA TYR A 61 1.55 14.13 13.30
C TYR A 61 0.88 14.82 14.50
N TYR A 62 0.75 14.10 15.61
CA TYR A 62 0.16 14.63 16.84
C TYR A 62 0.95 15.83 17.38
N GLU A 63 2.28 15.77 17.35
CA GLU A 63 3.14 16.87 17.77
C GLU A 63 2.97 18.13 16.90
N GLN A 64 2.74 17.96 15.60
CA GLN A 64 2.58 19.06 14.64
C GLN A 64 1.17 19.68 14.69
N GLU A 65 0.14 18.84 14.65
CA GLU A 65 -1.25 19.27 14.47
C GLU A 65 -2.05 19.33 15.77
N GLY A 66 -1.51 18.79 16.88
CA GLY A 66 -2.19 18.71 18.17
C GLY A 66 -3.40 17.77 18.18
N PHE A 67 -3.44 16.85 17.22
CA PHE A 67 -4.59 15.99 16.94
C PHE A 67 -4.18 14.55 16.64
N ASP A 68 -4.93 13.57 17.14
CA ASP A 68 -4.59 12.15 17.05
C ASP A 68 -5.44 11.40 16.02
N LEU A 69 -4.82 11.07 14.89
CA LEU A 69 -5.45 10.26 13.83
C LEU A 69 -5.63 8.79 14.22
N ALA A 70 -4.89 8.27 15.20
CA ALA A 70 -5.01 6.88 15.67
C ALA A 70 -6.32 6.64 16.42
N THR A 71 -6.94 7.69 16.94
CA THR A 71 -8.21 7.62 17.68
C THR A 71 -9.35 8.36 17.01
N TYR A 72 -9.07 9.22 16.02
CA TYR A 72 -10.09 10.01 15.35
C TYR A 72 -10.68 9.36 14.10
N GLY A 73 -11.87 8.79 14.25
CA GLY A 73 -12.60 8.19 13.14
C GLY A 73 -12.02 6.92 12.49
N PRO A 74 -10.99 6.20 13.03
CA PRO A 74 -10.70 4.87 12.51
C PRO A 74 -11.79 3.89 12.93
N HIS A 75 -12.02 2.90 12.08
CA HIS A 75 -12.85 1.77 12.45
C HIS A 75 -12.07 0.89 13.45
N PRO A 76 -12.66 0.45 14.58
CA PRO A 76 -11.99 -0.35 15.62
C PRO A 76 -11.32 -1.68 15.18
N TRP A 77 -11.45 -2.05 13.92
CA TRP A 77 -10.92 -3.30 13.36
C TRP A 77 -9.88 -3.07 12.28
N LEU A 78 -9.57 -1.82 11.96
CA LEU A 78 -8.48 -1.49 11.04
C LEU A 78 -7.16 -1.47 11.80
N PRO A 79 -6.07 -1.96 11.19
CA PRO A 79 -4.77 -2.07 11.82
C PRO A 79 -4.04 -0.72 11.84
N VAL A 80 -4.68 0.31 12.41
CA VAL A 80 -4.06 1.63 12.59
C VAL A 80 -3.13 1.59 13.80
N SER A 81 -1.86 1.90 13.59
CA SER A 81 -0.82 1.96 14.64
C SER A 81 -0.28 3.38 14.81
N VAL A 82 0.35 3.65 15.95
CA VAL A 82 1.08 4.92 16.20
C VAL A 82 2.29 5.09 15.26
N ASP A 83 2.81 3.98 14.75
CA ASP A 83 3.91 3.95 13.78
C ASP A 83 3.43 4.17 12.34
N ASP A 84 2.12 4.32 12.11
CA ASP A 84 1.60 4.60 10.77
C ASP A 84 2.02 5.98 10.30
N ALA A 85 2.39 6.09 9.03
CA ALA A 85 2.51 7.38 8.38
C ALA A 85 1.14 8.06 8.18
N ALA A 86 1.14 9.39 8.12
CA ALA A 86 -0.03 10.19 7.77
C ALA A 86 0.05 10.69 6.31
N TYR A 87 -1.05 10.60 5.58
CA TYR A 87 -1.15 10.99 4.18
C TYR A 87 -2.26 12.00 3.94
N GLU A 88 -1.92 13.10 3.29
CA GLU A 88 -2.88 14.11 2.84
C GLU A 88 -3.55 13.62 1.56
N CYS A 89 -4.89 13.56 1.57
CA CYS A 89 -5.68 13.05 0.47
C CYS A 89 -6.86 13.97 0.11
N TYR A 90 -7.32 13.87 -1.14
CA TYR A 90 -8.60 14.39 -1.59
C TYR A 90 -9.56 13.25 -1.91
N TYR A 91 -10.84 13.41 -1.61
CA TYR A 91 -11.86 12.51 -2.16
C TYR A 91 -11.99 12.77 -3.66
N VAL A 92 -11.83 11.72 -4.48
CA VAL A 92 -11.91 11.85 -5.94
C VAL A 92 -13.30 12.35 -6.38
N ASN A 93 -14.36 12.00 -5.65
CA ASN A 93 -15.72 12.45 -5.92
C ASN A 93 -15.91 13.97 -5.74
N ASP A 94 -15.04 14.63 -4.98
CA ASP A 94 -15.07 16.07 -4.78
C ASP A 94 -14.24 16.82 -5.83
N LEU A 95 -13.55 16.09 -6.71
CA LEU A 95 -12.75 16.63 -7.80
C LEU A 95 -13.55 16.63 -9.10
N SER A 96 -13.33 17.66 -9.92
CA SER A 96 -13.85 17.72 -11.29
C SER A 96 -12.75 18.19 -12.23
N LEU A 97 -12.83 17.79 -13.51
CA LEU A 97 -11.86 18.23 -14.54
C LEU A 97 -11.78 19.76 -14.64
N ASP A 98 -12.93 20.43 -14.50
CA ASP A 98 -13.04 21.89 -14.59
C ASP A 98 -12.46 22.63 -13.37
N SER A 99 -12.04 21.92 -12.31
CA SER A 99 -11.53 22.53 -11.08
C SER A 99 -10.13 22.07 -10.69
N LEU A 100 -9.42 21.39 -11.59
CA LEU A 100 -8.08 20.87 -11.33
C LEU A 100 -7.04 21.99 -11.13
N ASP A 101 -7.21 23.14 -11.77
CA ASP A 101 -6.36 24.33 -11.58
C ASP A 101 -6.55 24.98 -10.21
N GLU A 102 -7.66 24.70 -9.54
CA GLU A 102 -7.99 25.17 -8.18
C GLU A 102 -7.70 24.14 -7.09
N LEU A 103 -7.06 23.01 -7.41
CA LEU A 103 -6.92 21.87 -6.49
C LEU A 103 -6.33 22.25 -5.13
N GLY A 104 -5.35 23.17 -5.10
CA GLY A 104 -4.74 23.65 -3.86
C GLY A 104 -5.68 24.43 -2.93
N SER A 105 -6.84 24.85 -3.42
CA SER A 105 -7.89 25.51 -2.62
C SER A 105 -9.01 24.56 -2.18
N LYS A 106 -9.04 23.34 -2.72
CA LYS A 106 -10.01 22.31 -2.32
C LYS A 106 -9.62 21.76 -0.96
N ARG A 107 -10.61 21.20 -0.27
CA ARG A 107 -10.42 20.63 1.07
C ARG A 107 -9.75 19.26 0.95
N SER A 108 -8.56 19.14 1.53
CA SER A 108 -7.88 17.87 1.79
C SER A 108 -8.13 17.41 3.22
N TYR A 109 -7.81 16.13 3.48
CA TYR A 109 -7.88 15.51 4.79
C TYR A 109 -6.72 14.54 4.95
N ASP A 110 -6.25 14.39 6.19
CA ASP A 110 -5.16 13.48 6.51
C ASP A 110 -5.69 12.14 7.01
N PHE A 111 -5.04 11.06 6.58
CA PHE A 111 -5.42 9.69 6.89
C PHE A 111 -4.21 8.88 7.36
N PRO A 112 -4.36 8.02 8.38
CA PRO A 112 -3.33 7.08 8.77
C PRO A 112 -3.19 5.95 7.74
N ALA A 113 -1.97 5.47 7.51
CA ALA A 113 -1.65 4.41 6.55
C ALA A 113 -2.53 3.16 6.74
N GLY A 114 -2.73 2.68 7.98
CA GLY A 114 -3.52 1.49 8.29
C GLY A 114 -5.02 1.61 7.98
N ARG A 115 -5.51 2.81 7.63
CA ARG A 115 -6.87 3.05 7.15
C ARG A 115 -6.99 2.99 5.63
N LEU A 116 -5.88 3.02 4.91
CA LEU A 116 -5.85 3.10 3.46
C LEU A 116 -5.55 1.74 2.84
N ALA A 117 -6.34 1.35 1.85
CA ALA A 117 -5.95 0.30 0.91
C ALA A 117 -5.32 0.92 -0.33
N VAL A 118 -4.10 0.50 -0.64
CA VAL A 118 -3.34 1.04 -1.78
C VAL A 118 -3.84 0.43 -3.08
N VAL A 119 -4.07 1.29 -4.07
CA VAL A 119 -4.41 0.86 -5.42
C VAL A 119 -3.20 1.11 -6.31
N GLY A 120 -2.41 0.07 -6.53
CA GLY A 120 -1.37 0.06 -7.54
C GLY A 120 -1.99 0.11 -8.93
N VAL A 121 -2.29 1.29 -9.47
CA VAL A 121 -2.94 1.45 -10.77
C VAL A 121 -2.12 0.79 -11.88
N GLU A 122 -0.80 0.87 -11.77
CA GLU A 122 0.15 0.20 -12.68
C GLU A 122 -0.02 -1.32 -12.63
N GLN A 123 -0.13 -1.90 -11.43
CA GLN A 123 -0.39 -3.33 -11.22
C GLN A 123 -1.81 -3.75 -11.66
N ALA A 124 -2.78 -2.84 -11.63
CA ALA A 124 -4.16 -3.12 -12.07
C ALA A 124 -4.28 -3.28 -13.60
N TRP A 125 -3.29 -2.85 -14.37
CA TRP A 125 -3.24 -3.02 -15.82
C TRP A 125 -2.52 -4.29 -16.28
N THR A 126 -1.76 -4.94 -15.39
CA THR A 126 -1.17 -6.25 -15.66
C THR A 126 -2.24 -7.33 -15.56
N ASP A 127 -2.38 -8.14 -16.61
CA ASP A 127 -3.20 -9.35 -16.61
C ASP A 127 -2.56 -10.40 -15.69
N GLY A 128 -2.75 -10.27 -14.37
CA GLY A 128 -2.23 -11.20 -13.38
C GLY A 128 -2.01 -10.51 -12.04
N GLY A 129 -2.72 -10.95 -11.01
CA GLY A 129 -2.34 -10.66 -9.63
C GLY A 129 -1.02 -11.34 -9.28
N VAL A 130 -0.64 -11.28 -8.00
CA VAL A 130 0.43 -12.14 -7.47
C VAL A 130 0.04 -13.58 -7.80
N GLY A 131 0.77 -14.23 -8.71
CA GLY A 131 0.48 -15.60 -9.16
C GLY A 131 0.57 -16.60 -8.01
N ASP A 132 0.05 -17.81 -8.21
CA ASP A 132 0.23 -18.89 -7.25
C ASP A 132 1.74 -19.14 -7.06
N VAL A 133 2.21 -19.00 -5.83
CA VAL A 133 3.60 -19.21 -5.43
C VAL A 133 3.97 -20.66 -5.34
#